data_AF-A0A1R0L010-F1
#
_entry.id   AF-A0A1R0L010-F1
#
_cell.length_a   1.000
_cell.length_b   1.000
_cell.length_c   1.000
_cell.angle_alpha   90.00
_cell.angle_beta   90.00
_cell.angle_gamma   90.00
#
_symmetry.space_group_name_H-M   'P 1'
#
loop_
_entity.id
_entity.type
_entity.pdbx_description
1 polymer ?
#
loop_
_entity_poly.entity_id
_entity_poly.type
_entity_poly.pdbx_seq_one_letter_code
_entity_poly.pdbx_strand_id
1 'polypeptide(L)'
;MSSTTHDFYLGRGADADWLGSVRLASWDGRWLHEITRARSAGGFITLVALFLRTAEIHEAGEVTLGNHAWPWPTSHGTDYVHAFDTGAVWTARRGDRWSLRADEYIPPGPDETPLVFPPMRDSCGYTGIDAADTTTRRYGPLLGDTCLHDLPQLGLRILTDLTGPPVPGAPSALTELRAQLPPHLRYAVTTDETAVELEIEISGYRDSDPAADATAHALSTLPALYGWTDPLGGPPRFGVRVLIADDGRHTTHPMLADPRTRAVVAAF
;
A
#
# COMPACT_ATOMS: atom_id res chain seq x y z
N MET A 1 -3.79 10.99 -13.46
CA MET A 1 -4.53 10.92 -12.18
C MET A 1 -4.18 9.60 -11.53
N SER A 2 -4.17 9.52 -10.20
CA SER A 2 -4.12 8.23 -9.50
C SER A 2 -5.48 7.54 -9.61
N SER A 3 -5.48 6.22 -9.81
CA SER A 3 -6.66 5.40 -9.59
C SER A 3 -7.04 5.40 -8.11
N THR A 4 -8.29 5.09 -7.78
CA THR A 4 -8.75 4.99 -6.39
C THR A 4 -9.55 3.71 -6.18
N THR A 5 -9.20 2.96 -5.14
CA THR A 5 -9.78 1.66 -4.80
C THR A 5 -10.85 1.79 -3.71
N HIS A 6 -11.96 1.05 -3.87
CA HIS A 6 -13.10 1.05 -2.96
C HIS A 6 -13.57 -0.38 -2.69
N ASP A 7 -13.87 -0.70 -1.42
CA ASP A 7 -14.51 -1.94 -1.00
C ASP A 7 -15.80 -1.65 -0.21
N PHE A 8 -16.81 -2.53 -0.34
CA PHE A 8 -18.14 -2.34 0.25
C PHE A 8 -18.61 -3.55 1.07
N TYR A 9 -19.10 -3.30 2.29
CA TYR A 9 -19.44 -4.32 3.29
C TYR A 9 -20.79 -4.09 4.01
N LEU A 10 -21.39 -5.16 4.53
CA LEU A 10 -22.41 -5.12 5.59
C LEU A 10 -21.79 -5.57 6.91
N GLY A 11 -22.09 -4.84 7.99
CA GLY A 11 -21.37 -5.02 9.24
C GLY A 11 -19.93 -4.54 9.16
N ARG A 12 -19.20 -4.70 10.26
CA ARG A 12 -17.76 -4.37 10.39
C ARG A 12 -17.10 -5.46 11.23
N GLY A 13 -15.82 -5.72 11.00
CA GLY A 13 -15.09 -6.79 11.70
C GLY A 13 -14.81 -8.00 10.81
N ALA A 14 -14.42 -9.10 11.44
CA ALA A 14 -14.07 -10.35 10.76
C ALA A 14 -15.29 -11.09 10.16
N ASP A 15 -16.50 -10.74 10.59
CA ASP A 15 -17.76 -11.39 10.20
C ASP A 15 -18.61 -10.53 9.22
N ALA A 16 -18.01 -9.53 8.57
CA ALA A 16 -18.71 -8.62 7.67
C ALA A 16 -18.97 -9.22 6.27
N ASP A 17 -20.19 -9.12 5.73
CA ASP A 17 -20.50 -9.61 4.38
C ASP A 17 -19.94 -8.63 3.33
N TRP A 18 -19.11 -9.10 2.41
CA TRP A 18 -18.63 -8.31 1.27
C TRP A 18 -19.66 -8.24 0.14
N LEU A 19 -19.84 -7.05 -0.43
CA LEU A 19 -20.78 -6.78 -1.52
C LEU A 19 -20.09 -6.62 -2.89
N GLY A 20 -18.83 -6.15 -2.88
CA GLY A 20 -18.06 -5.88 -4.09
C GLY A 20 -17.01 -4.78 -3.90
N SER A 21 -16.22 -4.57 -4.94
CA SER A 21 -15.04 -3.72 -4.97
C SER A 21 -14.90 -3.02 -6.33
N VAL A 22 -14.23 -1.87 -6.37
CA VAL A 22 -13.86 -1.19 -7.63
C VAL A 22 -12.53 -0.44 -7.53
N ARG A 23 -11.71 -0.49 -8.58
CA ARG A 23 -10.58 0.42 -8.82
C ARG A 23 -10.97 1.43 -9.89
N LEU A 24 -11.43 2.61 -9.48
CA LEU A 24 -11.79 3.71 -10.39
C LEU A 24 -10.54 4.31 -11.04
N ALA A 25 -10.57 4.54 -12.36
CA ALA A 25 -9.50 5.20 -13.10
C ALA A 25 -9.47 6.72 -12.89
N SER A 26 -10.60 7.32 -12.52
CA SER A 26 -10.70 8.72 -12.10
C SER A 26 -11.86 8.92 -11.12
N TRP A 27 -11.77 9.92 -10.25
CA TRP A 27 -12.74 10.16 -9.18
C TRP A 27 -13.91 11.05 -9.62
N ASP A 28 -15.12 10.47 -9.69
CA ASP A 28 -16.39 11.22 -9.64
C ASP A 28 -17.18 10.83 -8.39
N GLY A 29 -16.83 11.45 -7.27
CA GLY A 29 -17.41 11.17 -5.95
C GLY A 29 -18.91 11.40 -5.80
N ARG A 30 -19.62 11.89 -6.84
CA ARG A 30 -21.08 12.11 -6.80
C ARG A 30 -21.86 10.82 -6.55
N TRP A 31 -21.38 9.68 -7.03
CA TRP A 31 -22.03 8.38 -6.84
C TRP A 31 -21.81 7.80 -5.45
N LEU A 32 -20.58 7.92 -4.91
CA LEU A 32 -20.23 7.52 -3.53
C LEU A 32 -21.01 8.33 -2.48
N HIS A 33 -21.34 9.59 -2.79
CA HIS A 33 -22.12 10.45 -1.91
C HIS A 33 -23.54 9.93 -1.63
N GLU A 34 -24.17 9.22 -2.58
CA GLU A 34 -25.47 8.59 -2.34
C GLU A 34 -25.33 7.29 -1.54
N ILE A 35 -24.29 6.49 -1.78
CA ILE A 35 -23.99 5.29 -0.97
C ILE A 35 -23.84 5.66 0.52
N THR A 36 -23.01 6.65 0.83
CA THR A 36 -22.76 7.11 2.22
C THR A 36 -23.99 7.69 2.93
N ARG A 37 -25.08 7.97 2.20
CA ARG A 37 -26.36 8.44 2.76
C ARG A 37 -27.35 7.33 3.10
N ALA A 38 -27.04 6.06 2.80
CA ALA A 38 -27.93 4.95 3.05
C ALA A 38 -28.40 4.88 4.52
N ARG A 39 -29.70 4.60 4.71
CA ARG A 39 -30.37 4.53 6.03
C ARG A 39 -30.85 3.13 6.42
N SER A 40 -30.57 2.14 5.59
CA SER A 40 -30.89 0.73 5.83
C SER A 40 -29.92 -0.16 5.03
N ALA A 41 -29.68 -1.38 5.52
CA ALA A 41 -28.80 -2.34 4.84
C ALA A 41 -29.29 -2.62 3.41
N GLY A 42 -30.59 -2.89 3.21
CA GLY A 42 -31.18 -3.08 1.87
C GLY A 42 -31.00 -1.88 0.94
N GLY A 43 -31.06 -0.65 1.47
CA GLY A 43 -30.76 0.56 0.71
C GLY A 43 -29.29 0.63 0.31
N PHE A 44 -28.37 0.33 1.22
CA PHE A 44 -26.93 0.28 0.95
C PHE A 44 -26.58 -0.77 -0.11
N ILE A 45 -27.07 -2.02 0.03
CA ILE A 45 -26.89 -3.10 -0.96
C ILE A 45 -27.34 -2.64 -2.35
N THR A 46 -28.52 -2.03 -2.45
CA THR A 46 -29.09 -1.56 -3.71
C THR A 46 -28.22 -0.47 -4.35
N LEU A 47 -27.75 0.49 -3.55
CA LEU A 47 -26.90 1.60 -4.02
C LEU A 47 -25.49 1.12 -4.43
N VAL A 48 -24.89 0.20 -3.68
CA VAL A 48 -23.59 -0.41 -4.02
C VAL A 48 -23.71 -1.25 -5.30
N ALA A 49 -24.72 -2.11 -5.41
CA ALA A 49 -24.92 -2.93 -6.61
C ALA A 49 -25.18 -2.07 -7.87
N LEU A 50 -25.97 -1.00 -7.73
CA LEU A 50 -26.19 -0.03 -8.80
C LEU A 50 -24.87 0.68 -9.19
N PHE A 51 -24.14 1.21 -8.22
CA PHE A 51 -22.87 1.91 -8.46
C PHE A 51 -21.82 1.03 -9.14
N LEU A 52 -21.58 -0.18 -8.65
CA LEU A 52 -20.61 -1.11 -9.25
C LEU A 52 -21.02 -1.47 -10.68
N ARG A 53 -22.30 -1.71 -10.93
CA ARG A 53 -22.83 -1.98 -12.29
C ARG A 53 -22.74 -0.75 -13.20
N THR A 54 -22.92 0.45 -12.68
CA THR A 54 -22.75 1.72 -13.43
C THR A 54 -21.28 1.96 -13.77
N ALA A 55 -20.35 1.69 -12.85
CA ALA A 55 -18.91 1.80 -13.09
C ALA A 55 -18.43 0.80 -14.16
N GLU A 56 -18.95 -0.43 -14.13
CA GLU A 56 -18.70 -1.48 -15.13
C GLU A 56 -19.23 -1.07 -16.51
N ILE A 57 -20.49 -0.63 -16.61
CA ILE A 57 -21.13 -0.23 -17.88
C ILE A 57 -20.47 0.97 -18.55
N HIS A 58 -19.83 1.86 -17.77
CA HIS A 58 -19.14 3.05 -18.27
C HIS A 58 -17.62 2.89 -18.37
N GLU A 59 -17.08 1.68 -18.19
CA GLU A 59 -15.62 1.39 -18.22
C GLU A 59 -14.82 2.31 -17.28
N ALA A 60 -15.44 2.77 -16.18
CA ALA A 60 -14.88 3.78 -15.28
C ALA A 60 -13.79 3.24 -14.34
N GLY A 61 -13.62 1.92 -14.29
CA GLY A 61 -12.68 1.23 -13.43
C GLY A 61 -12.80 -0.29 -13.50
N GLU A 62 -11.89 -0.98 -12.83
CA GLU A 62 -11.94 -2.45 -12.67
C GLU A 62 -12.94 -2.78 -11.55
N VAL A 63 -14.04 -3.47 -11.87
CA VAL A 63 -15.11 -3.82 -10.92
C VAL A 63 -15.02 -5.30 -10.55
N THR A 64 -15.37 -5.64 -9.31
CA THR A 64 -15.62 -7.04 -8.90
C THR A 64 -16.82 -7.09 -7.96
N LEU A 65 -17.78 -7.97 -8.24
CA LEU A 65 -19.00 -8.15 -7.44
C LEU A 65 -18.82 -9.31 -6.45
N GLY A 66 -19.55 -9.29 -5.32
CA GLY A 66 -19.41 -10.26 -4.22
C GLY A 66 -19.62 -11.74 -4.56
N ASN A 67 -20.07 -12.06 -5.77
CA ASN A 67 -20.20 -13.43 -6.30
C ASN A 67 -18.97 -13.91 -7.11
N HIS A 68 -17.90 -13.11 -7.18
CA HIS A 68 -16.63 -13.44 -7.86
C HIS A 68 -15.49 -13.62 -6.85
N ALA A 69 -14.38 -14.21 -7.29
CA ALA A 69 -13.17 -14.30 -6.48
C ALA A 69 -12.64 -12.89 -6.16
N TRP A 70 -12.30 -12.63 -4.89
CA TRP A 70 -11.85 -11.32 -4.43
C TRP A 70 -10.59 -10.83 -5.22
N PRO A 71 -10.54 -9.55 -5.65
CA PRO A 71 -9.51 -9.05 -6.59
C PRO A 71 -8.19 -8.61 -5.95
N TRP A 72 -8.18 -8.13 -4.71
CA TRP A 72 -6.96 -7.68 -4.00
C TRP A 72 -6.42 -8.75 -3.04
N PRO A 73 -5.22 -8.56 -2.46
CA PRO A 73 -4.83 -9.33 -1.27
C PRO A 73 -5.60 -8.93 0.00
N THR A 74 -6.02 -7.67 0.15
CA THR A 74 -6.72 -7.22 1.38
C THR A 74 -7.36 -5.84 1.19
N SER A 75 -8.43 -5.57 1.91
CA SER A 75 -9.00 -4.23 2.05
C SER A 75 -8.13 -3.24 2.84
N HIS A 76 -7.08 -3.70 3.53
CA HIS A 76 -6.11 -2.78 4.19
C HIS A 76 -5.29 -1.98 3.17
N GLY A 77 -5.12 -2.49 1.96
CA GLY A 77 -4.47 -1.78 0.86
C GLY A 77 -5.41 -0.86 0.07
N THR A 78 -6.71 -0.90 0.36
CA THR A 78 -7.75 -0.17 -0.39
C THR A 78 -7.82 1.28 0.08
N ASP A 79 -7.95 2.22 -0.87
CA ASP A 79 -7.98 3.65 -0.58
C ASP A 79 -9.12 4.02 0.35
N TYR A 80 -10.32 3.49 0.10
CA TYR A 80 -11.50 3.68 0.95
C TYR A 80 -12.26 2.36 1.15
N VAL A 81 -12.75 2.13 2.36
CA VAL A 81 -13.62 0.99 2.64
C VAL A 81 -14.91 1.51 3.29
N HIS A 82 -16.06 1.06 2.80
CA HIS A 82 -17.38 1.53 3.21
C HIS A 82 -18.20 0.38 3.78
N ALA A 83 -18.79 0.55 4.96
CA ALA A 83 -19.56 -0.48 5.64
C ALA A 83 -20.89 0.04 6.16
N PHE A 84 -22.01 -0.64 5.87
CA PHE A 84 -23.27 -0.35 6.55
C PHE A 84 -23.37 -1.14 7.86
N ASP A 85 -23.33 -0.45 8.99
CA ASP A 85 -23.38 -1.06 10.33
C ASP A 85 -24.07 -0.14 11.35
N THR A 86 -24.75 -0.71 12.34
CA THR A 86 -25.50 0.00 13.40
C THR A 86 -26.52 1.04 12.91
N GLY A 87 -26.97 0.93 11.64
CA GLY A 87 -27.96 1.84 11.04
C GLY A 87 -27.37 2.98 10.21
N ALA A 88 -26.05 3.05 10.03
CA ALA A 88 -25.37 4.09 9.26
C ALA A 88 -24.26 3.51 8.37
N VAL A 89 -23.77 4.31 7.40
CA VAL A 89 -22.56 3.98 6.65
C VAL A 89 -21.35 4.56 7.36
N TRP A 90 -20.39 3.69 7.63
CA TRP A 90 -19.06 4.01 8.10
C TRP A 90 -18.10 4.01 6.91
N THR A 91 -17.06 4.83 6.96
CA THR A 91 -15.97 4.84 5.98
C THR A 91 -14.62 4.84 6.69
N ALA A 92 -13.69 4.03 6.19
CA ALA A 92 -12.29 3.95 6.57
C ALA A 92 -11.41 4.29 5.35
N ARG A 93 -10.16 4.71 5.55
CA ARG A 93 -9.24 5.11 4.47
C ARG A 93 -7.87 4.46 4.64
N ARG A 94 -7.41 3.59 3.73
CA ARG A 94 -6.09 2.90 3.78
C ARG A 94 -5.72 2.32 5.17
N GLY A 95 -6.68 1.78 5.91
CA GLY A 95 -6.46 1.27 7.27
C GLY A 95 -6.74 2.26 8.42
N ASP A 96 -7.04 3.53 8.14
CA ASP A 96 -7.59 4.48 9.12
C ASP A 96 -8.88 3.95 9.75
N ARG A 97 -9.20 4.37 10.98
CA ARG A 97 -10.40 3.93 11.70
C ARG A 97 -11.71 4.31 11.02
N TRP A 98 -12.76 3.56 11.36
CA TRP A 98 -14.14 3.81 10.92
C TRP A 98 -14.67 5.19 11.37
N SER A 99 -15.02 6.04 10.41
CA SER A 99 -15.71 7.32 10.63
C SER A 99 -17.14 7.30 10.06
N LEU A 100 -18.08 7.98 10.74
CA LEU A 100 -19.44 8.25 10.21
C LEU A 100 -19.46 9.41 9.19
N ARG A 101 -18.32 10.06 8.95
CA ARG A 101 -18.15 11.12 7.97
C ARG A 101 -17.02 10.72 7.03
N ALA A 102 -17.35 10.48 5.77
CA ALA A 102 -16.34 10.34 4.73
C ALA A 102 -15.42 11.58 4.72
N ASP A 103 -14.14 11.36 4.42
CA ASP A 103 -13.07 12.36 4.34
C ASP A 103 -12.70 13.10 5.65
N GLU A 104 -13.38 12.85 6.78
CA GLU A 104 -12.96 13.35 8.10
C GLU A 104 -11.98 12.37 8.76
N TYR A 105 -10.68 12.65 8.65
CA TYR A 105 -9.65 11.97 9.44
C TYR A 105 -9.81 12.32 10.93
N ILE A 106 -9.81 11.30 11.79
CA ILE A 106 -9.93 11.46 13.24
C ILE A 106 -8.79 10.64 13.90
N PRO A 107 -7.83 11.25 14.62
CA PRO A 107 -6.61 10.57 15.08
C PRO A 107 -6.89 9.50 16.16
N PRO A 108 -6.12 8.39 16.22
CA PRO A 108 -6.40 7.25 17.10
C PRO A 108 -6.26 7.57 18.59
N GLY A 109 -7.09 6.93 19.42
CA GLY A 109 -6.99 6.92 20.89
C GLY A 109 -6.03 5.86 21.43
N PRO A 110 -5.57 5.97 22.69
CA PRO A 110 -4.62 5.03 23.29
C PRO A 110 -5.20 3.65 23.61
N ASP A 111 -6.52 3.53 23.71
CA ASP A 111 -7.25 2.30 24.09
C ASP A 111 -8.12 1.74 22.93
N GLU A 112 -7.82 2.11 21.68
CA GLU A 112 -8.74 1.93 20.55
C GLU A 112 -8.53 0.62 19.77
N THR A 113 -9.60 -0.17 19.61
CA THR A 113 -9.59 -1.44 18.85
C THR A 113 -9.39 -1.19 17.35
N PRO A 114 -8.42 -1.86 16.68
CA PRO A 114 -8.12 -1.56 15.27
C PRO A 114 -9.12 -2.10 14.22
N LEU A 115 -8.77 -1.87 12.94
CA LEU A 115 -9.67 -1.99 11.79
C LEU A 115 -9.79 -3.44 11.26
N VAL A 116 -10.64 -4.25 11.89
CA VAL A 116 -10.85 -5.64 11.44
C VAL A 116 -11.74 -5.74 10.19
N PHE A 117 -11.29 -6.53 9.21
CA PHE A 117 -12.03 -6.99 8.02
C PHE A 117 -12.03 -8.53 7.96
N PRO A 118 -12.92 -9.17 7.17
CA PRO A 118 -12.95 -10.63 7.05
C PRO A 118 -11.75 -11.21 6.27
N PRO A 119 -11.45 -12.51 6.47
CA PRO A 119 -10.45 -13.23 5.67
C PRO A 119 -11.00 -13.57 4.27
N MET A 120 -10.63 -12.81 3.25
CA MET A 120 -11.29 -12.88 1.93
C MET A 120 -10.79 -14.00 0.99
N ARG A 121 -9.86 -14.88 1.42
CA ARG A 121 -9.29 -16.00 0.62
C ARG A 121 -8.59 -17.02 1.53
N ASP A 122 -8.91 -18.31 1.41
CA ASP A 122 -8.27 -19.40 2.20
C ASP A 122 -6.74 -19.47 2.07
N SER A 123 -6.21 -19.03 0.92
CA SER A 123 -4.78 -19.05 0.58
C SER A 123 -4.16 -17.66 0.47
N CYS A 124 -4.89 -16.62 0.85
CA CYS A 124 -4.35 -15.28 0.99
C CYS A 124 -4.90 -14.64 2.26
N GLY A 125 -3.98 -14.23 3.14
CA GLY A 125 -4.22 -13.02 3.91
C GLY A 125 -4.56 -11.84 2.97
N TYR A 126 -4.61 -10.59 3.41
CA TYR A 126 -4.19 -10.12 4.72
C TYR A 126 -5.33 -9.51 5.48
N THR A 127 -5.11 -9.53 6.77
CA THR A 127 -5.88 -8.88 7.79
C THR A 127 -4.78 -8.14 8.58
N GLY A 128 -4.82 -6.81 8.54
CA GLY A 128 -3.62 -5.96 8.53
C GLY A 128 -3.21 -5.41 9.89
N ILE A 129 -3.63 -4.17 10.19
CA ILE A 129 -3.17 -3.42 11.36
C ILE A 129 -4.05 -3.84 12.54
N ASP A 130 -3.77 -5.03 13.07
CA ASP A 130 -4.75 -5.89 13.76
C ASP A 130 -6.04 -6.06 12.94
N ALA A 131 -5.96 -6.99 12.00
CA ALA A 131 -7.11 -7.82 11.69
C ALA A 131 -6.67 -9.30 11.68
N ALA A 132 -7.58 -10.21 12.01
CA ALA A 132 -7.42 -11.64 11.80
C ALA A 132 -8.26 -12.08 10.58
N ASP A 133 -7.87 -13.08 9.78
CA ASP A 133 -6.89 -14.12 10.07
C ASP A 133 -5.94 -14.45 8.89
N THR A 134 -4.61 -14.34 9.12
CA THR A 134 -3.65 -15.45 8.87
C THR A 134 -2.58 -15.49 9.97
N THR A 135 -3.01 -15.40 11.24
CA THR A 135 -2.34 -15.46 12.57
C THR A 135 -0.96 -14.82 12.83
N THR A 136 -0.05 -14.68 11.86
CA THR A 136 1.40 -14.49 12.15
C THR A 136 2.07 -13.30 11.47
N ARG A 137 1.37 -12.50 10.66
CA ARG A 137 2.00 -11.58 9.69
C ARG A 137 1.41 -10.16 9.68
N ARG A 138 2.19 -9.18 9.19
CA ARG A 138 1.83 -7.75 9.12
C ARG A 138 1.91 -7.21 7.69
N TYR A 139 0.74 -6.85 7.13
CA TYR A 139 0.58 -6.10 5.87
C TYR A 139 1.26 -4.69 5.92
N GLY A 140 2.02 -4.25 4.90
CA GLY A 140 2.58 -2.88 4.80
C GLY A 140 1.69 -1.85 4.04
N PRO A 141 1.70 -0.55 4.40
CA PRO A 141 0.75 0.46 3.91
C PRO A 141 0.84 0.83 2.42
N LEU A 142 1.90 0.42 1.72
CA LEU A 142 2.07 0.62 0.27
C LEU A 142 1.88 -0.69 -0.52
N LEU A 143 1.53 -1.80 0.14
CA LEU A 143 1.28 -3.06 -0.55
C LEU A 143 -0.01 -3.01 -1.41
N GLY A 144 -1.02 -2.23 -1.04
CA GLY A 144 -2.23 -2.05 -1.88
C GLY A 144 -1.88 -1.57 -3.30
N ASP A 145 -1.13 -0.46 -3.36
CA ASP A 145 -0.64 0.15 -4.61
C ASP A 145 0.34 -0.72 -5.41
N THR A 146 0.92 -1.77 -4.80
CA THR A 146 2.07 -2.49 -5.36
C THR A 146 1.95 -4.02 -5.33
N CYS A 147 0.80 -4.56 -4.94
CA CYS A 147 0.59 -6.00 -4.76
C CYS A 147 0.75 -6.83 -6.04
N LEU A 148 0.45 -6.22 -7.18
CA LEU A 148 0.58 -6.84 -8.51
C LEU A 148 1.96 -6.60 -9.16
N HIS A 149 2.84 -5.83 -8.53
CA HIS A 149 4.19 -5.59 -9.05
C HIS A 149 5.06 -6.85 -8.91
N ASP A 150 5.77 -7.19 -9.98
CA ASP A 150 6.96 -8.03 -9.91
C ASP A 150 8.11 -7.31 -9.19
N LEU A 151 9.21 -8.01 -8.93
CA LEU A 151 10.33 -7.47 -8.15
C LEU A 151 11.01 -6.26 -8.86
N PRO A 152 11.26 -6.27 -10.19
CA PRO A 152 11.69 -5.08 -10.94
C PRO A 152 10.74 -3.88 -10.86
N GLN A 153 9.43 -4.08 -11.06
CA GLN A 153 8.42 -3.03 -10.94
C GLN A 153 8.38 -2.45 -9.51
N LEU A 154 8.56 -3.30 -8.50
CA LEU A 154 8.61 -2.89 -7.10
C LEU A 154 9.85 -2.04 -6.80
N GLY A 155 11.03 -2.45 -7.29
CA GLY A 155 12.26 -1.66 -7.19
C GLY A 155 12.16 -0.29 -7.85
N LEU A 156 11.57 -0.21 -9.05
CA LEU A 156 11.32 1.06 -9.74
C LEU A 156 10.31 1.96 -8.99
N ARG A 157 9.26 1.37 -8.39
CA ARG A 157 8.29 2.12 -7.57
C ARG A 157 8.94 2.65 -6.29
N ILE A 158 9.72 1.83 -5.59
CA ILE A 158 10.48 2.24 -4.41
C ILE A 158 11.42 3.39 -4.75
N LEU A 159 12.23 3.27 -5.81
CA LEU A 159 13.12 4.34 -6.24
C LEU A 159 12.36 5.66 -6.51
N THR A 160 11.23 5.58 -7.22
CA THR A 160 10.35 6.73 -7.50
C THR A 160 9.81 7.38 -6.21
N ASP A 161 9.35 6.55 -5.27
CA ASP A 161 8.79 6.99 -3.99
C ASP A 161 9.86 7.50 -3.01
N LEU A 162 11.14 7.17 -3.21
CA LEU A 162 12.26 7.77 -2.49
C LEU A 162 12.66 9.12 -3.12
N THR A 163 13.05 9.13 -4.40
CA THR A 163 13.73 10.27 -5.05
C THR A 163 12.82 11.30 -5.70
N GLY A 164 11.51 11.03 -5.83
CA GLY A 164 10.56 11.99 -6.36
C GLY A 164 10.30 13.18 -5.42
N PRO A 165 9.35 14.07 -5.76
CA PRO A 165 8.78 14.99 -4.77
C PRO A 165 7.90 14.22 -3.75
N PRO A 166 7.57 14.83 -2.60
CA PRO A 166 6.49 14.36 -1.73
C PRO A 166 5.15 14.40 -2.46
N VAL A 167 4.40 13.29 -2.44
CA VAL A 167 3.07 13.20 -3.05
C VAL A 167 2.00 13.56 -2.01
N PRO A 168 1.06 14.47 -2.29
CA PRO A 168 -0.03 14.78 -1.37
C PRO A 168 -0.84 13.53 -1.01
N GLY A 169 -0.93 13.20 0.28
CA GLY A 169 -1.62 12.00 0.75
C GLY A 169 -0.77 10.72 0.75
N ALA A 170 0.55 10.79 0.55
CA ALA A 170 1.45 9.68 0.85
C ALA A 170 1.36 9.24 2.33
N PRO A 171 1.53 7.95 2.66
CA PRO A 171 1.53 7.49 4.06
C PRO A 171 2.60 8.17 4.92
N SER A 172 2.30 8.37 6.21
CA SER A 172 3.23 9.02 7.15
C SER A 172 4.57 8.26 7.21
N ALA A 173 4.53 6.93 7.29
CA ALA A 173 5.72 6.08 7.34
C ALA A 173 6.67 6.23 6.11
N LEU A 174 6.15 6.57 4.93
CA LEU A 174 6.99 6.90 3.76
C LEU A 174 7.61 8.30 3.89
N THR A 175 6.88 9.24 4.50
CA THR A 175 7.39 10.58 4.81
C THR A 175 8.47 10.53 5.90
N GLU A 176 8.25 9.71 6.94
CA GLU A 176 9.17 9.42 8.03
C GLU A 176 10.44 8.70 7.54
N LEU A 177 10.31 7.73 6.62
CA LEU A 177 11.46 7.14 5.92
C LEU A 177 12.25 8.22 5.18
N ARG A 178 11.60 9.01 4.32
CA ARG A 178 12.29 10.07 3.55
C ARG A 178 12.93 11.15 4.44
N ALA A 179 12.38 11.43 5.61
CA ALA A 179 12.97 12.35 6.58
C ALA A 179 14.25 11.82 7.26
N GLN A 180 14.48 10.50 7.23
CA GLN A 180 15.71 9.86 7.73
C GLN A 180 16.82 9.78 6.66
N LEU A 181 16.49 9.99 5.38
CA LEU A 181 17.41 9.83 4.25
C LEU A 181 18.02 11.20 3.85
N PRO A 182 19.35 11.38 3.92
CA PRO A 182 19.99 12.61 3.45
C PRO A 182 19.66 12.93 1.97
N PRO A 183 19.28 14.18 1.64
CA PRO A 183 18.69 14.52 0.33
C PRO A 183 19.68 14.54 -0.84
N HIS A 184 20.98 14.45 -0.57
CA HIS A 184 22.05 14.45 -1.59
C HIS A 184 22.43 13.04 -2.07
N LEU A 185 21.87 12.00 -1.47
CA LEU A 185 22.17 10.60 -1.80
C LEU A 185 21.58 10.21 -3.15
N ARG A 186 22.25 9.26 -3.79
CA ARG A 186 21.83 8.65 -5.05
C ARG A 186 21.67 7.16 -4.85
N TYR A 187 20.59 6.60 -5.39
CA TYR A 187 20.25 5.20 -5.24
C TYR A 187 20.27 4.50 -6.60
N ALA A 188 20.83 3.30 -6.64
CA ALA A 188 20.64 2.33 -7.71
C ALA A 188 19.96 1.09 -7.10
N VAL A 189 19.05 0.46 -7.85
CA VAL A 189 18.31 -0.72 -7.38
C VAL A 189 18.52 -1.88 -8.35
N THR A 190 18.93 -3.02 -7.81
CA THR A 190 19.05 -4.32 -8.47
C THR A 190 18.05 -5.31 -7.87
N THR A 191 17.76 -6.36 -8.61
CA THR A 191 16.78 -7.38 -8.23
C THR A 191 17.37 -8.78 -8.39
N ASP A 192 17.54 -9.50 -7.27
CA ASP A 192 17.79 -10.93 -7.30
C ASP A 192 16.45 -11.65 -7.23
N GLU A 193 15.91 -12.04 -8.39
CA GLU A 193 14.63 -12.77 -8.49
C GLU A 193 14.72 -14.20 -7.91
N THR A 194 15.93 -14.75 -7.78
CA THR A 194 16.18 -16.08 -7.19
C THR A 194 16.21 -16.06 -5.66
N ALA A 195 16.74 -14.99 -5.05
CA ALA A 195 16.67 -14.74 -3.61
C ALA A 195 15.38 -14.01 -3.20
N VAL A 196 14.65 -13.45 -4.16
CA VAL A 196 13.55 -12.50 -3.98
C VAL A 196 14.01 -11.28 -3.16
N GLU A 197 15.13 -10.68 -3.56
CA GLU A 197 15.79 -9.58 -2.86
C GLU A 197 15.94 -8.33 -3.74
N LEU A 198 15.67 -7.16 -3.16
CA LEU A 198 16.13 -5.88 -3.70
C LEU A 198 17.49 -5.54 -3.10
N GLU A 199 18.50 -5.42 -3.95
CA GLU A 199 19.78 -4.82 -3.57
C GLU A 199 19.71 -3.32 -3.87
N ILE A 200 20.01 -2.49 -2.88
CA ILE A 200 19.96 -1.02 -2.99
C ILE A 200 21.36 -0.48 -2.72
N GLU A 201 22.01 0.00 -3.77
CA GLU A 201 23.29 0.68 -3.67
C GLU A 201 23.10 2.19 -3.46
N ILE A 202 23.79 2.74 -2.45
CA ILE A 202 23.76 4.16 -2.11
C ILE A 202 25.11 4.80 -2.42
N SER A 203 25.11 5.91 -3.14
CA SER A 203 26.27 6.78 -3.37
C SER A 203 26.05 8.17 -2.76
N GLY A 204 27.12 8.79 -2.24
CA GLY A 204 27.10 10.18 -1.76
C GLY A 204 27.67 10.39 -0.34
N TYR A 205 27.94 9.31 0.40
CA TYR A 205 28.66 9.36 1.67
C TYR A 205 30.15 9.65 1.47
N ARG A 206 30.78 10.05 2.58
CA ARG A 206 32.24 10.01 2.74
C ARG A 206 32.63 8.78 3.54
N ASP A 207 33.88 8.35 3.42
CA ASP A 207 34.43 7.26 4.23
C ASP A 207 34.11 7.43 5.72
N SER A 208 33.54 6.37 6.32
CA SER A 208 33.17 6.30 7.75
C SER A 208 32.11 7.32 8.22
N ASP A 209 31.24 7.83 7.34
CA ASP A 209 30.09 8.66 7.74
C ASP A 209 29.03 7.83 8.53
N PRO A 210 28.76 8.14 9.81
CA PRO A 210 27.79 7.39 10.62
C PRO A 210 26.33 7.52 10.14
N ALA A 211 26.03 8.47 9.24
CA ALA A 211 24.72 8.54 8.60
C ALA A 211 24.48 7.39 7.59
N ALA A 212 25.53 6.67 7.17
CA ALA A 212 25.41 5.50 6.30
C ALA A 212 24.69 4.33 6.99
N ASP A 213 25.10 3.98 8.21
CA ASP A 213 24.46 2.92 9.01
C ASP A 213 22.98 3.24 9.31
N ALA A 214 22.70 4.49 9.69
CA ALA A 214 21.34 4.96 9.95
C ALA A 214 20.43 4.85 8.71
N THR A 215 20.98 5.10 7.52
CA THR A 215 20.25 5.05 6.24
C THR A 215 20.09 3.62 5.74
N ALA A 216 21.09 2.75 5.94
CA ALA A 216 20.96 1.32 5.70
C ALA A 216 19.89 0.70 6.62
N HIS A 217 19.84 1.11 7.89
CA HIS A 217 18.78 0.73 8.80
C HIS A 217 17.41 1.25 8.34
N ALA A 218 17.29 2.52 7.95
CA ALA A 218 16.04 3.10 7.46
C ALA A 218 15.50 2.36 6.22
N LEU A 219 16.36 2.08 5.23
CA LEU A 219 15.97 1.32 4.03
C LEU A 219 15.63 -0.16 4.33
N SER A 220 16.18 -0.75 5.38
CA SER A 220 15.79 -2.12 5.81
C SER A 220 14.32 -2.23 6.22
N THR A 221 13.61 -1.10 6.44
CA THR A 221 12.17 -1.07 6.70
C THR A 221 11.29 -1.22 5.45
N LEU A 222 11.85 -1.10 4.24
CA LEU A 222 11.10 -1.16 2.97
C LEU A 222 10.21 -2.41 2.81
N PRO A 223 10.61 -3.64 3.22
CA PRO A 223 9.73 -4.81 3.18
C PRO A 223 8.48 -4.67 4.06
N ALA A 224 8.57 -3.92 5.18
CA ALA A 224 7.43 -3.62 6.05
C ALA A 224 6.57 -2.46 5.51
N LEU A 225 7.05 -1.67 4.55
CA LEU A 225 6.27 -0.61 3.88
C LEU A 225 5.54 -1.13 2.63
N TYR A 226 6.25 -1.86 1.77
CA TYR A 226 5.82 -2.26 0.42
C TYR A 226 5.42 -3.73 0.28
N GLY A 227 5.64 -4.50 1.33
CA GLY A 227 5.43 -5.94 1.35
C GLY A 227 4.75 -6.37 2.63
N TRP A 228 5.36 -7.36 3.26
CA TRP A 228 4.89 -7.93 4.51
C TRP A 228 6.07 -8.40 5.35
N THR A 229 5.83 -8.54 6.64
CA THR A 229 6.73 -9.21 7.60
C THR A 229 5.95 -10.28 8.37
N ASP A 230 6.63 -11.28 8.89
CA ASP A 230 6.04 -12.36 9.69
C ASP A 230 6.61 -12.30 11.12
N PRO A 231 5.89 -11.68 12.09
CA PRO A 231 6.09 -11.81 13.53
C PRO A 231 6.54 -13.15 14.12
N LEU A 232 6.34 -14.31 13.46
CA LEU A 232 6.89 -15.60 13.91
C LEU A 232 8.21 -16.00 13.20
N GLY A 233 8.79 -15.11 12.40
CA GLY A 233 10.10 -15.28 11.75
C GLY A 233 10.06 -15.81 10.32
N GLY A 234 8.88 -15.89 9.69
CA GLY A 234 8.77 -16.19 8.26
C GLY A 234 9.39 -15.10 7.35
N PRO A 235 9.76 -15.44 6.11
CA PRO A 235 10.38 -14.47 5.20
C PRO A 235 9.39 -13.36 4.77
N PRO A 236 9.88 -12.11 4.60
CA PRO A 236 9.09 -11.02 4.05
C PRO A 236 8.75 -11.23 2.56
N ARG A 237 7.93 -10.33 1.98
CA ARG A 237 7.61 -10.34 0.52
C ARG A 237 8.86 -10.39 -0.35
N PHE A 238 9.87 -9.62 0.06
CA PHE A 238 11.17 -9.48 -0.57
C PHE A 238 12.18 -9.12 0.52
N GLY A 239 13.43 -9.57 0.37
CA GLY A 239 14.55 -9.09 1.17
C GLY A 239 15.01 -7.70 0.70
N VAL A 240 15.69 -6.95 1.57
CA VAL A 240 16.43 -5.75 1.17
C VAL A 240 17.86 -5.84 1.68
N ARG A 241 18.83 -5.76 0.77
CA ARG A 241 20.26 -5.68 1.07
C ARG A 241 20.80 -4.33 0.64
N VAL A 242 21.29 -3.56 1.60
CA VAL A 242 21.85 -2.23 1.34
C VAL A 242 23.35 -2.33 1.13
N LEU A 243 23.86 -1.68 0.09
CA LEU A 243 25.29 -1.52 -0.17
C LEU A 243 25.64 -0.03 -0.13
N ILE A 244 26.72 0.33 0.56
CA ILE A 244 27.32 1.66 0.45
C ILE A 244 28.41 1.58 -0.63
N ALA A 245 28.29 2.42 -1.66
CA ALA A 245 29.30 2.54 -2.71
C ALA A 245 30.51 3.33 -2.21
N ASP A 246 31.73 2.93 -2.59
CA ASP A 246 32.93 3.73 -2.35
C ASP A 246 33.01 4.95 -3.29
N ASP A 247 33.86 5.92 -2.93
CA ASP A 247 34.03 7.17 -3.67
C ASP A 247 34.56 6.98 -5.12
N GLY A 248 35.07 5.80 -5.48
CA GLY A 248 35.48 5.46 -6.86
C GLY A 248 34.42 4.69 -7.66
N ARG A 249 33.54 3.93 -6.99
CA ARG A 249 32.60 2.99 -7.61
C ARG A 249 31.59 3.66 -8.54
N HIS A 250 31.23 4.91 -8.26
CA HIS A 250 30.37 5.74 -9.12
C HIS A 250 30.94 6.00 -10.54
N THR A 251 32.23 5.72 -10.79
CA THR A 251 32.88 5.80 -12.10
C THR A 251 33.10 4.45 -12.79
N THR A 252 32.87 3.35 -12.07
CA THR A 252 33.25 1.98 -12.50
C THR A 252 32.13 0.95 -12.39
N HIS A 253 30.95 1.31 -11.87
CA HIS A 253 29.90 0.32 -11.60
C HIS A 253 29.28 -0.28 -12.88
N PRO A 254 29.23 -1.62 -13.06
CA PRO A 254 28.77 -2.24 -14.31
C PRO A 254 27.34 -1.88 -14.73
N MET A 255 26.46 -1.58 -13.77
CA MET A 255 25.10 -1.07 -14.01
C MET A 255 25.05 0.22 -14.82
N LEU A 256 26.10 1.06 -14.72
CA LEU A 256 26.21 2.31 -15.48
C LEU A 256 26.68 2.07 -16.93
N ALA A 257 27.05 0.84 -17.27
CA ALA A 257 27.51 0.41 -18.58
C ALA A 257 26.55 -0.57 -19.30
N ASP A 258 25.58 -1.19 -18.61
CA ASP A 258 24.55 -2.03 -19.25
C ASP A 258 23.36 -1.15 -19.76
N PRO A 259 23.10 -1.08 -21.07
CA PRO A 259 21.99 -0.32 -21.64
C PRO A 259 20.59 -0.85 -21.29
N ARG A 260 20.47 -1.95 -20.54
CA ARG A 260 19.21 -2.49 -20.01
C ARG A 260 18.89 -2.00 -18.60
N THR A 261 19.89 -1.57 -17.82
CA THR A 261 19.67 -1.00 -16.49
C THR A 261 18.96 0.35 -16.61
N ARG A 262 17.92 0.57 -15.80
CA ARG A 262 17.12 1.80 -15.84
C ARG A 262 17.11 2.50 -14.49
N ALA A 263 17.10 3.83 -14.57
CA ALA A 263 16.97 4.78 -13.46
C ALA A 263 18.15 4.81 -12.46
N VAL A 264 19.16 5.61 -12.80
CA VAL A 264 19.83 6.45 -11.78
C VAL A 264 19.00 7.73 -11.67
N VAL A 265 18.37 7.97 -10.52
CA VAL A 265 17.70 9.26 -10.25
C VAL A 265 18.57 10.03 -9.27
N ALA A 266 19.23 11.07 -9.75
CA ALA A 266 19.78 12.11 -8.88
C ALA A 266 18.64 13.04 -8.45
N ALA A 267 18.57 13.33 -7.15
CA ALA A 267 17.78 14.46 -6.67
C ALA A 267 18.37 15.79 -7.19
N PHE A 268 17.50 16.80 -7.33
CA PHE A 268 17.84 18.19 -7.67
C PHE A 268 17.94 19.04 -6.40
#